data_AF-A0A7J5V4E3-F1
#
_entry.id   AF-A0A7J5V4E3-F1
#
_cell.length_a   1.000
_cell.length_b   1.000
_cell.length_c   1.000
_cell.angle_alpha   90.00
_cell.angle_beta   90.00
_cell.angle_gamma   90.00
#
_symmetry.space_group_name_H-M   'P 1'
#
loop_
_entity.id
_entity.type
_entity.pdbx_description
1 polymer ?
#
loop_
_entity_poly.entity_id
_entity_poly.type
_entity_poly.pdbx_seq_one_letter_code
_entity_poly.pdbx_strand_id
1 'polypeptide(L)'
;MQTKSTILSIFLFAIISLISTQEIFCQEEGNAEPTPIEKKHAIGVQFNPYWSDYIISANFERIDWNIALRYFKRQSYHAKFSIGLEGNFYWNNGPYYRVRTFRFGPLFRYEFLKFKRLSFFVETSPSINFDVVKYDQNKVPGSSKPFVDSKKFSGGIYLSPGLSFRSRNDRLSVDISYKAATYYFANGKKHVPSFKINYHF
;
A
#
# COMPACT_ATOMS: atom_id res chain seq x y z
N MET A 1 1.27 18.73 -20.99
CA MET A 1 1.03 19.20 -19.59
C MET A 1 -0.40 18.94 -19.07
N GLN A 2 -1.34 18.41 -19.88
CA GLN A 2 -2.75 18.22 -19.51
C GLN A 2 -3.06 17.06 -18.54
N THR A 3 -2.22 16.03 -18.45
CA THR A 3 -2.52 14.80 -17.69
C THR A 3 -2.54 14.95 -16.17
N LYS A 4 -1.89 15.98 -15.61
CA LYS A 4 -1.88 16.21 -14.15
C LYS A 4 -3.21 16.76 -13.62
N SER A 5 -3.92 17.54 -14.43
CA SER A 5 -5.21 18.15 -14.05
C SER A 5 -6.31 17.09 -13.95
N THR A 6 -6.35 16.15 -14.90
CA THR A 6 -7.37 15.08 -14.92
C THR A 6 -7.27 14.15 -13.72
N ILE A 7 -6.06 13.81 -13.28
CA ILE A 7 -5.85 12.94 -12.10
C ILE A 7 -6.32 13.64 -10.82
N LEU A 8 -6.05 14.94 -10.68
CA LEU A 8 -6.50 15.73 -9.54
C LEU A 8 -8.04 15.83 -9.51
N SER A 9 -8.68 16.03 -10.66
CA SER A 9 -10.14 16.08 -10.77
C SER A 9 -10.81 14.76 -10.43
N ILE A 10 -10.25 13.62 -10.87
CA ILE A 10 -10.77 12.28 -10.51
C ILE A 10 -10.61 12.03 -9.00
N PHE A 11 -9.48 12.47 -8.41
CA PHE A 11 -9.24 12.33 -6.98
C PHE A 11 -10.20 13.19 -6.15
N LEU A 12 -10.42 14.45 -6.56
CA LEU A 12 -11.39 15.35 -5.91
C LEU A 12 -12.82 14.78 -6.00
N PHE A 13 -13.20 14.27 -7.18
CA PHE A 13 -14.51 13.66 -7.40
C PHE A 13 -14.71 12.40 -6.55
N ALA A 14 -13.69 11.57 -6.40
CA ALA A 14 -13.73 10.40 -5.52
C ALA A 14 -13.88 10.80 -4.04
N ILE A 15 -13.19 11.84 -3.59
CA ILE A 15 -13.33 12.38 -2.22
C ILE A 15 -14.72 12.95 -1.99
N ILE A 16 -15.23 13.77 -2.91
CA ILE A 16 -16.55 14.39 -2.81
C ILE A 16 -17.64 13.31 -2.81
N SER A 17 -17.53 12.31 -3.69
CA SER A 17 -18.47 11.17 -3.72
C SER A 17 -18.44 10.36 -2.42
N LEU A 18 -17.25 10.18 -1.82
CA LEU A 18 -17.10 9.50 -0.54
C LEU A 18 -17.76 10.29 0.59
N ILE A 19 -17.64 11.63 0.59
CA ILE A 19 -18.27 12.51 1.58
C ILE A 19 -19.80 12.54 1.40
N SER A 20 -20.31 12.66 0.17
CA SER A 20 -21.75 12.73 -0.10
C SER A 20 -22.50 11.43 0.21
N THR A 21 -21.83 10.27 0.18
CA THR A 21 -22.44 9.00 0.57
C THR A 21 -22.54 8.79 2.08
N GLN A 22 -21.96 9.67 2.91
CA GLN A 22 -22.03 9.54 4.38
C GLN A 22 -23.40 9.94 4.95
N GLU A 23 -24.14 10.83 4.29
CA GLU A 23 -25.44 11.30 4.80
C GLU A 23 -26.53 10.22 4.73
N ILE A 24 -26.43 9.29 3.77
CA ILE A 24 -27.43 8.23 3.57
C ILE A 24 -27.32 7.10 4.60
N PHE A 25 -26.15 6.92 5.24
CA PHE A 25 -25.91 5.85 6.21
C PHE A 25 -25.97 6.29 7.68
N CYS A 26 -26.31 7.55 7.95
CA CYS A 26 -26.31 8.11 9.31
C CYS A 26 -27.61 7.85 10.10
N GLN A 27 -28.56 7.06 9.56
CA GLN A 27 -29.90 6.88 10.15
C GLN A 27 -30.20 5.49 10.76
N GLU A 28 -29.24 4.55 10.83
CA GLU A 28 -29.51 3.19 11.35
C GLU A 28 -28.65 2.75 12.56
N GLU A 29 -28.42 3.63 13.55
CA GLU A 29 -27.86 3.19 14.84
C GLU A 29 -28.80 3.53 16.01
N GLY A 30 -30.00 2.93 15.97
CA GLY A 30 -30.85 2.76 17.14
C GLY A 30 -30.68 1.33 17.68
N ASN A 31 -30.16 1.20 18.90
CA ASN A 31 -30.07 -0.02 19.72
C ASN A 31 -28.91 -1.01 19.39
N ALA A 32 -27.67 -0.66 19.74
CA ALA A 32 -26.60 -1.65 19.86
C ALA A 32 -26.16 -1.81 21.32
N GLU A 33 -26.15 -3.07 21.77
CA GLU A 33 -25.52 -3.56 23.01
C GLU A 33 -24.10 -3.00 23.22
N PRO A 34 -23.55 -3.01 24.46
CA PRO A 34 -22.21 -2.54 24.73
C PRO A 34 -21.21 -3.25 23.80
N THR A 35 -20.74 -2.52 22.80
CA THR A 35 -19.78 -3.02 21.81
C THR A 35 -18.55 -3.54 22.54
N PRO A 36 -18.10 -4.78 22.27
CA PRO A 36 -16.88 -5.31 22.84
C PRO A 36 -15.73 -4.33 22.56
N ILE A 37 -14.85 -4.13 23.57
CA ILE A 37 -13.72 -3.19 23.52
C ILE A 37 -13.06 -3.27 22.15
N GLU A 38 -13.32 -2.26 21.32
CA GLU A 38 -12.89 -2.26 19.94
C GLU A 38 -11.38 -2.07 19.93
N LYS A 39 -10.64 -3.07 19.43
CA LYS A 39 -9.18 -2.98 19.29
C LYS A 39 -8.84 -1.82 18.40
N LYS A 40 -8.13 -0.85 18.96
CA LYS A 40 -7.89 0.44 18.30
C LYS A 40 -6.60 0.41 17.51
N HIS A 41 -5.68 -0.50 17.81
CA HIS A 41 -4.36 -0.52 17.22
C HIS A 41 -4.16 -1.76 16.36
N ALA A 42 -3.38 -1.61 15.30
CA ALA A 42 -2.95 -2.74 14.50
C ALA A 42 -1.53 -2.55 13.99
N ILE A 43 -0.79 -3.65 13.94
CA ILE A 43 0.51 -3.76 13.25
C ILE A 43 0.32 -4.76 12.11
N GLY A 44 0.86 -4.43 10.94
CA GLY A 44 0.70 -5.24 9.75
C GLY A 44 2.01 -5.47 9.00
N VAL A 45 2.11 -6.66 8.41
CA VAL A 45 3.12 -6.97 7.39
C VAL A 45 2.40 -7.07 6.06
N GLN A 46 2.96 -6.43 5.05
CA GLN A 46 2.43 -6.40 3.70
C GLN A 46 3.43 -7.02 2.73
N PHE A 47 2.90 -7.86 1.85
CA PHE A 47 3.61 -8.43 0.73
C PHE A 47 2.94 -7.95 -0.56
N ASN A 48 3.72 -7.37 -1.45
CA ASN A 48 3.26 -6.93 -2.78
C ASN A 48 3.89 -7.84 -3.82
N PRO A 49 3.36 -9.07 -3.99
CA PRO A 49 3.96 -10.02 -4.91
C PRO A 49 3.94 -9.44 -6.32
N TYR A 50 5.10 -9.44 -6.96
CA TYR A 50 5.17 -9.26 -8.40
C TYR A 50 5.23 -10.64 -9.03
N TRP A 51 4.16 -11.04 -9.74
CA TRP A 51 4.16 -12.27 -10.51
C TRP A 51 5.13 -12.11 -11.70
N SER A 52 6.39 -12.46 -11.49
CA SER A 52 7.38 -12.62 -12.55
C SER A 52 7.56 -14.09 -12.89
N ASP A 53 8.04 -14.35 -14.10
CA ASP A 53 8.46 -15.68 -14.53
C ASP A 53 9.51 -16.27 -13.56
N TYR A 54 10.25 -15.44 -12.83
CA TYR A 54 11.21 -15.88 -11.82
C TYR A 54 10.57 -16.51 -10.58
N ILE A 55 9.38 -16.05 -10.16
CA ILE A 55 8.63 -16.71 -9.08
C ILE A 55 8.14 -18.07 -9.56
N ILE A 56 7.64 -18.14 -10.79
CA ILE A 56 7.14 -19.39 -11.40
C ILE A 56 8.30 -20.38 -11.61
N SER A 57 9.48 -19.90 -11.99
CA SER A 57 10.68 -20.70 -12.21
C SER A 57 11.47 -20.99 -10.92
N ALA A 58 10.94 -20.65 -9.74
CA ALA A 58 11.61 -20.78 -8.44
C ALA A 58 13.04 -20.18 -8.37
N ASN A 59 13.30 -19.13 -9.16
CA ASN A 59 14.61 -18.47 -9.16
C ASN A 59 14.62 -17.31 -8.15
N PHE A 60 14.87 -17.66 -6.89
CA PHE A 60 14.83 -16.73 -5.75
C PHE A 60 15.87 -15.60 -5.84
N GLU A 61 16.96 -15.78 -6.58
CA GLU A 61 18.01 -14.77 -6.76
C GLU A 61 17.54 -13.55 -7.57
N ARG A 62 16.48 -13.72 -8.35
CA ARG A 62 15.91 -12.70 -9.25
C ARG A 62 14.51 -12.24 -8.84
N ILE A 63 14.05 -12.61 -7.65
CA ILE A 63 12.75 -12.18 -7.14
C ILE A 63 12.81 -10.71 -6.73
N ASP A 64 11.79 -9.96 -7.16
CA ASP A 64 11.53 -8.60 -6.72
C ASP A 64 10.84 -8.64 -5.36
N TRP A 65 11.58 -8.29 -4.32
CA TRP A 65 11.04 -8.21 -2.97
C TRP A 65 10.39 -6.85 -2.75
N ASN A 66 9.12 -6.85 -2.36
CA ASN A 66 8.38 -5.64 -2.02
C ASN A 66 7.55 -5.89 -0.76
N ILE A 67 8.11 -5.49 0.38
CA ILE A 67 7.58 -5.78 1.71
C ILE A 67 7.30 -4.45 2.42
N ALA A 68 6.23 -4.36 3.21
CA ALA A 68 6.00 -3.20 4.07
C ALA A 68 5.68 -3.61 5.51
N LEU A 69 6.16 -2.79 6.45
CA LEU A 69 5.71 -2.78 7.84
C LEU A 69 4.77 -1.60 8.04
N ARG A 70 3.71 -1.84 8.80
CA ARG A 70 2.59 -0.91 8.92
C ARG A 70 2.13 -0.85 10.36
N TYR A 71 1.72 0.33 10.78
CA TYR A 71 0.99 0.53 12.02
C TYR A 71 -0.19 1.43 11.74
N PHE A 72 -1.36 1.15 12.28
CA PHE A 72 -2.50 2.05 12.21
C PHE A 72 -3.36 2.01 13.46
N LYS A 73 -3.99 3.15 13.73
CA LYS A 73 -4.90 3.37 14.84
C LYS A 73 -6.27 3.81 14.32
N ARG A 74 -7.32 3.12 14.74
CA ARG A 74 -8.71 3.50 14.53
C ARG A 74 -9.03 4.75 15.35
N GLN A 75 -9.67 5.73 14.72
CA GLN A 75 -9.99 7.00 15.36
C GLN A 75 -11.25 6.89 16.22
N SER A 76 -11.21 7.43 17.44
CA SER A 76 -12.35 7.36 18.37
C SER A 76 -13.59 8.11 17.88
N TYR A 77 -13.41 9.19 17.11
CA TYR A 77 -14.51 10.00 16.58
C TYR A 77 -15.08 9.47 15.26
N HIS A 78 -14.43 8.48 14.64
CA HIS A 78 -14.86 7.90 13.38
C HIS A 78 -14.41 6.44 13.29
N ALA A 79 -15.23 5.50 13.77
CA ALA A 79 -14.86 4.08 13.88
C ALA A 79 -14.44 3.42 12.54
N LYS A 80 -14.93 3.95 11.42
CA LYS A 80 -14.56 3.51 10.06
C LYS A 80 -13.21 4.06 9.57
N PHE A 81 -12.62 5.04 10.24
CA PHE A 81 -11.40 5.71 9.81
C PHE A 81 -10.19 5.32 10.67
N SER A 82 -9.07 5.06 10.00
CA SER A 82 -7.80 4.70 10.64
C SER A 82 -6.66 5.54 10.07
N ILE A 83 -5.74 5.94 10.96
CA ILE A 83 -4.54 6.72 10.63
C ILE A 83 -3.32 5.96 11.14
N GLY A 84 -2.23 5.98 10.38
CA GLY A 84 -1.07 5.17 10.66
C GLY A 84 0.20 5.63 9.96
N LEU A 85 1.17 4.72 9.91
CA LEU A 85 2.42 4.85 9.18
C LEU A 85 2.68 3.57 8.37
N GLU A 86 3.29 3.73 7.20
CA GLU A 86 3.78 2.64 6.36
C GLU A 86 5.26 2.87 6.05
N GLY A 87 6.08 1.84 6.29
CA GLY A 87 7.46 1.74 5.84
C GLY A 87 7.58 0.59 4.85
N ASN A 88 7.90 0.90 3.60
CA ASN A 88 8.00 -0.07 2.51
C ASN A 88 9.44 -0.19 2.03
N PHE A 89 9.89 -1.43 1.86
CA PHE A 89 11.19 -1.78 1.32
C PHE A 89 11.01 -2.55 0.02
N TYR A 90 11.61 -2.04 -1.05
CA TYR A 90 11.68 -2.70 -2.33
C TYR A 90 13.13 -3.00 -2.70
N TRP A 91 13.37 -4.23 -3.15
CA TRP A 91 14.67 -4.69 -3.60
C TRP A 91 14.52 -5.53 -4.86
N ASN A 92 15.20 -5.10 -5.92
CA ASN A 92 15.38 -5.85 -7.15
C ASN A 92 16.86 -6.13 -7.39
N ASN A 93 17.17 -7.36 -7.78
CA ASN A 93 18.51 -7.81 -8.17
C ASN A 93 18.53 -8.20 -9.64
N GLY A 94 18.20 -7.23 -10.51
CA GLY A 94 18.18 -7.43 -11.95
C GLY A 94 19.56 -7.70 -12.55
N PRO A 95 19.62 -8.29 -13.76
CA PRO A 95 20.89 -8.61 -14.43
C PRO A 95 21.66 -7.36 -14.89
N TYR A 96 20.99 -6.23 -15.12
CA TYR A 96 21.60 -4.99 -15.64
C TYR A 96 21.65 -3.87 -14.61
N TYR A 97 20.76 -3.90 -13.61
CA TYR A 97 20.69 -2.89 -12.57
C TYR A 97 20.16 -3.52 -11.28
N ARG A 98 20.58 -2.94 -10.15
CA ARG A 98 20.07 -3.25 -8.82
C ARG A 98 19.36 -2.03 -8.27
N VAL A 99 18.14 -2.21 -7.76
CA VAL A 99 17.38 -1.12 -7.13
C VAL A 99 17.12 -1.48 -5.68
N ARG A 100 17.36 -0.52 -4.80
CA ARG A 100 16.87 -0.53 -3.42
C ARG A 100 16.07 0.74 -3.21
N THR A 101 14.82 0.58 -2.82
CA THR A 101 13.93 1.71 -2.54
C THR A 101 13.39 1.57 -1.13
N PHE A 102 13.55 2.61 -0.33
CA PHE A 102 12.86 2.76 0.94
C PHE A 102 11.78 3.83 0.80
N ARG A 103 10.54 3.51 1.18
CA ARG A 103 9.42 4.45 1.18
C ARG A 103 8.84 4.56 2.58
N PHE A 104 8.53 5.77 2.99
CA PHE A 104 7.93 6.03 4.29
C PHE A 104 6.86 7.09 4.19
N GLY A 105 5.75 6.93 4.90
CA GLY A 105 4.68 7.91 4.87
C GLY A 105 3.52 7.61 5.81
N PRO A 106 2.64 8.61 6.06
CA PRO A 106 1.40 8.39 6.78
C PRO A 106 0.46 7.50 5.98
N LEU A 107 -0.34 6.74 6.70
CA LEU A 107 -1.32 5.80 6.17
C LEU A 107 -2.72 6.26 6.57
N PHE A 108 -3.64 6.32 5.61
CA PHE A 108 -5.04 6.63 5.85
C PHE A 108 -5.92 5.52 5.28
N ARG A 109 -6.81 4.97 6.08
CA ARG A 109 -7.72 3.88 5.69
C ARG A 109 -9.14 4.19 6.11
N TYR A 110 -10.07 3.96 5.20
CA TYR A 110 -11.50 4.10 5.42
C TYR A 110 -12.21 2.78 5.10
N GLU A 111 -12.95 2.24 6.07
CA GLU A 111 -13.72 1.00 5.96
C GLU A 111 -15.21 1.33 5.80
N PHE A 112 -15.80 1.10 4.62
CA PHE A 112 -17.13 1.64 4.31
C PHE A 112 -18.27 0.62 4.31
N LEU A 113 -17.97 -0.68 4.19
CA LEU A 113 -18.97 -1.75 4.29
C LEU A 113 -18.42 -2.89 5.15
N LYS A 114 -19.20 -3.39 6.11
CA LYS A 114 -18.81 -4.49 6.99
C LYS A 114 -19.92 -5.54 7.03
N PHE A 115 -19.61 -6.74 6.52
CA PHE A 115 -20.50 -7.91 6.52
C PHE A 115 -19.86 -9.01 7.37
N LYS A 116 -20.30 -9.15 8.63
CA LYS A 116 -19.73 -10.10 9.59
C LYS A 116 -18.21 -9.90 9.73
N ARG A 117 -17.42 -10.81 9.15
CA ARG A 117 -15.95 -10.82 9.20
C ARG A 117 -15.29 -10.24 7.95
N LEU A 118 -16.07 -9.86 6.95
CA LEU A 118 -15.61 -9.21 5.73
C LEU A 118 -15.81 -7.71 5.85
N SER A 119 -14.81 -6.90 5.51
CA SER A 119 -14.98 -5.46 5.31
C SER A 119 -14.37 -4.98 4.00
N PHE A 120 -15.01 -3.99 3.40
CA PHE A 120 -14.49 -3.25 2.25
C PHE A 120 -13.77 -2.02 2.75
N PHE A 121 -12.61 -1.73 2.17
CA PHE A 121 -11.84 -0.56 2.51
C PHE A 121 -11.24 0.12 1.30
N VAL A 122 -10.95 1.40 1.47
CA VAL A 122 -10.08 2.17 0.60
C VAL A 122 -8.97 2.76 1.46
N GLU A 123 -7.76 2.77 0.92
CA GLU A 123 -6.58 3.20 1.66
C GLU A 123 -5.66 4.03 0.77
N THR A 124 -5.01 5.02 1.37
CA THR A 124 -4.06 5.90 0.69
C THR A 124 -2.87 6.21 1.59
N SER A 125 -1.72 6.44 0.98
CA SER A 125 -0.52 6.87 1.69
C SER A 125 0.31 7.78 0.77
N PRO A 126 0.45 9.07 1.10
CA PRO A 126 1.53 9.87 0.55
C PRO A 126 2.85 9.39 1.15
N SER A 127 3.90 9.24 0.35
CA SER A 127 5.18 8.71 0.78
C SER A 127 6.35 9.55 0.25
N ILE A 128 7.40 9.62 1.05
CA ILE A 128 8.74 9.99 0.60
C ILE A 128 9.50 8.72 0.21
N ASN A 129 10.22 8.78 -0.91
CA ASN A 129 10.92 7.65 -1.49
C ASN A 129 12.42 7.97 -1.58
N PHE A 130 13.23 7.03 -1.13
CA PHE A 130 14.69 7.07 -1.23
C PHE A 130 15.12 5.90 -2.10
N ASP A 131 15.52 6.21 -3.34
CA ASP A 131 15.94 5.22 -4.32
C ASP A 131 17.47 5.21 -4.43
N VAL A 132 18.05 4.01 -4.39
CA VAL A 132 19.44 3.74 -4.72
C VAL A 132 19.45 2.77 -5.90
N VAL A 133 19.88 3.25 -7.05
CA VAL A 133 20.03 2.44 -8.26
C VAL A 133 21.51 2.28 -8.56
N LYS A 134 21.93 1.04 -8.78
CA LYS A 134 23.27 0.67 -9.23
C LYS A 134 23.17 0.04 -10.60
N TYR A 135 23.85 0.62 -11.59
CA TYR A 135 23.89 0.09 -12.96
C TYR A 135 25.14 -0.76 -13.16
N ASP A 136 25.01 -1.99 -13.64
CA ASP A 136 26.16 -2.81 -14.04
C ASP A 136 26.62 -2.36 -15.43
N GLN A 137 27.65 -1.53 -15.45
CA GLN A 137 28.18 -0.93 -16.67
C GLN A 137 29.12 -1.86 -17.44
N ASN A 138 29.57 -2.98 -16.84
CA ASN A 138 30.35 -4.00 -17.55
C ASN A 138 29.53 -4.73 -18.62
N LYS A 139 28.20 -4.57 -18.61
CA LYS A 139 27.27 -5.07 -19.64
C LYS A 139 26.88 -4.01 -20.67
N VAL A 140 27.44 -2.80 -20.58
CA VAL A 140 27.29 -1.72 -21.56
C VAL A 140 28.60 -1.62 -22.36
N PRO A 141 28.59 -1.85 -23.68
CA PRO A 141 29.80 -1.76 -24.49
C PRO A 141 30.49 -0.39 -24.33
N GLY A 142 31.75 -0.38 -23.89
CA GLY A 142 32.58 0.83 -23.81
C GLY A 142 32.63 1.56 -22.46
N SER A 143 32.04 1.03 -21.38
CA SER A 143 32.23 1.61 -20.04
C SER A 143 33.35 0.93 -19.25
N SER A 144 34.22 1.72 -18.62
CA SER A 144 35.33 1.27 -17.76
C SER A 144 35.02 1.34 -16.26
N LYS A 145 33.82 1.78 -15.86
CA LYS A 145 33.40 1.85 -14.45
C LYS A 145 32.44 0.71 -14.15
N PRO A 146 32.61 -0.06 -13.07
CA PRO A 146 31.78 -1.23 -12.80
C PRO A 146 30.35 -0.84 -12.37
N PHE A 147 30.18 0.30 -11.67
CA PHE A 147 28.86 0.78 -11.25
C PHE A 147 28.75 2.31 -11.22
N VAL A 148 27.63 2.85 -11.72
CA VAL A 148 27.21 4.23 -11.42
C VAL A 148 26.08 4.16 -10.39
N ASP A 149 26.32 4.76 -9.23
CA ASP A 149 25.34 4.89 -8.16
C ASP A 149 24.50 6.15 -8.40
N SER A 150 23.20 6.00 -8.63
CA SER A 150 22.27 7.13 -8.62
C SER A 150 21.41 7.08 -7.36
N LYS A 151 21.48 8.13 -6.54
CA LYS A 151 20.60 8.35 -5.40
C LYS A 151 19.51 9.33 -5.80
N LYS A 152 18.25 8.97 -5.61
CA LYS A 152 17.12 9.83 -5.94
C LYS A 152 16.18 9.94 -4.75
N PHE A 153 15.79 11.19 -4.48
CA PHE A 153 14.71 11.51 -3.55
C PHE A 153 13.46 11.87 -4.37
N SER A 154 12.31 11.30 -4.01
CA SER A 154 11.05 11.62 -4.68
C SER A 154 9.85 11.51 -3.75
N GLY A 155 8.76 12.19 -4.10
CA GLY A 155 7.47 12.06 -3.43
C GLY A 155 6.52 11.17 -4.24
N GLY A 156 5.57 10.55 -3.54
CA GLY A 156 4.61 9.63 -4.11
C GLY A 156 3.29 9.61 -3.37
N ILE A 157 2.25 9.08 -4.01
CA ILE A 157 1.00 8.72 -3.34
C ILE A 157 0.45 7.45 -4.00
N TYR A 158 -0.19 6.59 -3.22
CA TYR A 158 -0.99 5.48 -3.76
C TYR A 158 -2.43 5.52 -3.28
N LEU A 159 -3.31 4.89 -4.05
CA LEU A 159 -4.68 4.54 -3.68
C LEU A 159 -4.84 3.01 -3.75
N SER A 160 -5.58 2.44 -2.80
CA SER A 160 -5.69 1.00 -2.62
C SER A 160 -7.07 0.57 -2.13
N PRO A 161 -8.04 0.34 -3.04
CA PRO A 161 -9.26 -0.39 -2.68
C PRO A 161 -8.94 -1.85 -2.30
N GLY A 162 -9.72 -2.43 -1.40
CA GLY A 162 -9.53 -3.82 -0.99
C GLY A 162 -10.62 -4.39 -0.08
N LEU A 163 -10.40 -5.66 0.28
CA LEU A 163 -11.21 -6.48 1.15
C LEU A 163 -10.37 -6.91 2.36
N SER A 164 -10.97 -6.94 3.55
CA SER A 164 -10.35 -7.40 4.78
C SER A 164 -11.18 -8.51 5.40
N PHE A 165 -10.53 -9.61 5.74
CA PHE A 165 -11.13 -10.77 6.38
C PHE A 165 -10.61 -10.87 7.81
N ARG A 166 -11.47 -10.67 8.80
CA ARG A 166 -11.11 -10.78 10.23
C ARG A 166 -11.27 -12.20 10.76
N SER A 167 -10.39 -12.57 11.67
CA SER A 167 -10.49 -13.80 12.45
C SER A 167 -11.68 -13.75 13.43
N ARG A 168 -12.06 -14.92 13.99
CA ARG A 168 -13.18 -15.01 14.94
C ARG A 168 -13.00 -14.13 16.18
N ASN A 169 -11.76 -13.96 16.63
CA ASN A 169 -11.40 -13.20 17.82
C ASN A 169 -11.00 -11.75 17.50
N ASP A 170 -11.18 -11.31 16.25
CA ASP A 170 -10.78 -9.99 15.73
C ASP A 170 -9.32 -9.62 16.03
N ARG A 171 -8.42 -10.59 16.29
CA ARG A 171 -6.99 -10.32 16.54
C ARG A 171 -6.18 -10.35 15.25
N LEU A 172 -6.64 -11.08 14.24
CA LEU A 172 -5.93 -11.21 12.98
C LEU A 172 -6.87 -10.75 11.86
N SER A 173 -6.31 -10.06 10.87
CA SER A 173 -7.01 -9.82 9.62
C SER A 173 -6.09 -10.07 8.43
N VAL A 174 -6.66 -10.60 7.37
CA VAL A 174 -6.00 -10.73 6.08
C VAL A 174 -6.65 -9.76 5.12
N ASP A 175 -5.84 -8.88 4.51
CA ASP A 175 -6.32 -7.94 3.51
C ASP A 175 -5.84 -8.32 2.12
N ILE A 176 -6.74 -8.25 1.15
CA ILE A 176 -6.46 -8.38 -0.27
C ILE A 176 -6.82 -7.05 -0.91
N SER A 177 -5.88 -6.43 -1.62
CA SER A 177 -6.10 -5.10 -2.20
C SER A 177 -5.34 -4.93 -3.51
N TYR A 178 -5.70 -3.89 -4.25
CA TYR A 178 -5.02 -3.50 -5.48
C TYR A 178 -4.47 -2.09 -5.31
N LYS A 179 -3.14 -1.94 -5.29
CA LYS A 179 -2.47 -0.65 -5.11
C LYS A 179 -2.23 -0.01 -6.48
N ALA A 180 -2.57 1.26 -6.64
CA ALA A 180 -2.20 2.11 -7.78
C ALA A 180 -1.50 3.37 -7.29
N ALA A 181 -0.33 3.71 -7.83
CA ALA A 181 0.52 4.80 -7.35
C ALA A 181 1.01 5.74 -8.44
N THR A 182 1.47 6.93 -8.03
CA THR A 182 2.16 7.88 -8.92
C THR A 182 3.60 7.46 -9.23
N TYR A 183 4.18 6.59 -8.39
CA TYR A 183 5.53 6.03 -8.51
C TYR A 183 5.50 4.56 -8.94
N TYR A 184 6.66 4.04 -9.33
CA TYR A 184 6.82 2.64 -9.71
C TYR A 184 7.00 1.77 -8.46
N PHE A 185 6.20 0.69 -8.34
CA PHE A 185 6.30 -0.27 -7.24
C PHE A 185 7.46 -1.23 -7.47
N ALA A 186 7.36 -2.03 -8.55
CA ALA A 186 8.28 -3.05 -8.99
C ALA A 186 8.20 -3.17 -10.52
N ASN A 187 9.31 -3.52 -11.18
CA ASN A 187 9.41 -3.72 -12.63
C ASN A 187 8.72 -2.64 -13.50
N GLY A 188 8.85 -1.36 -13.13
CA GLY A 188 8.25 -0.25 -13.88
C GLY A 188 6.71 -0.19 -13.86
N LYS A 189 6.03 -1.03 -13.07
CA LYS A 189 4.57 -0.96 -12.92
C LYS A 189 4.18 -0.01 -11.81
N LYS A 190 3.11 0.75 -12.06
CA LYS A 190 2.49 1.68 -11.10
C LYS A 190 1.30 1.07 -10.37
N HIS A 191 1.01 -0.20 -10.62
CA HIS A 191 -0.10 -0.90 -10.01
C HIS A 191 0.28 -2.35 -9.69
N VAL A 192 -0.13 -2.84 -8.51
CA VAL A 192 0.21 -4.20 -8.04
C VAL A 192 -0.90 -4.77 -7.14
N PRO A 193 -1.17 -6.08 -7.19
CA PRO A 193 -1.92 -6.75 -6.13
C PRO A 193 -1.12 -6.71 -4.82
N SER A 194 -1.83 -6.67 -3.71
CA SER A 194 -1.26 -6.50 -2.38
C SER A 194 -1.97 -7.38 -1.37
N PHE A 195 -1.18 -8.13 -0.61
CA PHE A 195 -1.64 -9.01 0.45
C PHE A 195 -1.08 -8.53 1.79
N LYS A 196 -1.93 -8.39 2.81
CA LYS A 196 -1.50 -7.90 4.13
C LYS A 196 -2.01 -8.84 5.22
N ILE A 197 -1.19 -9.05 6.24
CA ILE A 197 -1.59 -9.70 7.48
C ILE A 197 -1.46 -8.66 8.58
N ASN A 198 -2.54 -8.37 9.30
CA ASN A 198 -2.54 -7.42 10.41
C ASN A 198 -2.91 -8.12 11.72
N TYR A 199 -2.20 -7.76 12.78
CA TYR A 199 -2.51 -8.11 14.16
C TYR A 199 -3.12 -6.90 14.88
N HIS A 200 -4.31 -7.07 15.46
CA HIS A 200 -5.09 -6.04 16.14
C HIS A 200 -5.01 -6.23 17.65
N PHE A 201 -4.78 -5.13 18.40
CA PHE A 201 -4.69 -5.08 19.86
C PHE A 201 -5.30 -3.81 20.45
#